data_AF-A0A949MHA2-F1
#
_entry.id   AF-A0A949MHA2-F1
#
_cell.length_a   1.000
_cell.length_b   1.000
_cell.length_c   1.000
_cell.angle_alpha   90.00
_cell.angle_beta   90.00
_cell.angle_gamma   90.00
#
_symmetry.space_group_name_H-M   'P 1'
#
loop_
_entity.id
_entity.type
_entity.pdbx_description
1 polymer ?
#
loop_
_entity_poly.entity_id
_entity_poly.type
_entity_poly.pdbx_seq_one_letter_code
_entity_poly.pdbx_strand_id
1 'polypeptide(L)' 'MNFHLVVLKPFGSFKRGDMITDAATVQKILGGANAGSVVRVMAKGN' A
#
# COMPACT_ATOMS: atom_id res chain seq x y z
N MET A 1 7.24 -2.56 12.75
CA MET A 1 7.31 -1.79 11.49
C MET A 1 5.94 -1.17 11.25
N ASN A 2 5.77 0.13 11.51
CA ASN A 2 4.46 0.79 11.40
C ASN A 2 4.40 1.59 10.09
N PHE A 3 4.16 0.91 8.97
CA PHE A 3 4.03 1.54 7.66
C PHE A 3 2.73 1.07 7.00
N HIS A 4 2.10 1.95 6.24
CA HIS A 4 0.96 1.65 5.40
C HIS A 4 1.31 1.90 3.93
N LEU A 5 0.57 1.29 3.02
CA LEU A 5 0.73 1.56 1.60
C LEU A 5 -0.27 2.63 1.17
N VAL A 6 0.15 3.52 0.28
CA VAL A 6 -0.74 4.45 -0.43
C VAL A 6 -0.69 4.15 -1.92
N VAL A 7 -1.85 4.04 -2.55
CA VAL A 7 -1.97 3.69 -3.96
C VAL A 7 -1.68 4.91 -4.82
N LEU A 8 -0.65 4.84 -5.68
CA LEU A 8 -0.31 5.90 -6.63
C LEU A 8 -1.01 5.71 -7.98
N LYS A 9 -1.09 4.46 -8.44
CA LYS A 9 -1.75 4.08 -9.68
C LYS A 9 -2.92 3.17 -9.33
N PRO A 10 -4.15 3.45 -9.78
CA PRO A 10 -5.30 2.57 -9.52
C PRO A 10 -5.03 1.17 -10.07
N PHE A 11 -5.44 0.14 -9.32
CA PHE A 11 -5.41 -1.25 -9.78
C PHE A 11 -6.47 -2.07 -9.05
N GLY A 12 -7.08 -3.03 -9.75
CA GLY A 12 -8.17 -3.83 -9.20
C GLY A 12 -9.29 -2.94 -8.68
N SER A 13 -9.62 -3.07 -7.38
CA SER A 13 -10.63 -2.25 -6.69
C SER A 13 -10.04 -1.03 -5.98
N PHE A 14 -8.71 -0.86 -5.98
CA PHE A 14 -8.05 0.23 -5.28
C PHE A 14 -7.89 1.45 -6.19
N LYS A 15 -8.27 2.61 -5.66
CA LYS A 15 -8.16 3.90 -6.32
C LYS A 15 -6.89 4.63 -5.89
N ARG A 16 -6.46 5.59 -6.69
CA ARG A 16 -5.33 6.46 -6.34
C ARG A 16 -5.67 7.23 -5.06
N GLY A 17 -4.75 7.21 -4.11
CA GLY A 17 -4.90 7.83 -2.79
C GLY A 17 -5.45 6.87 -1.72
N ASP A 18 -5.90 5.67 -2.09
CA ASP A 18 -6.36 4.70 -1.11
C ASP A 18 -5.22 4.26 -0.20
N MET A 19 -5.55 4.17 1.09
CA MET A 19 -4.63 3.73 2.13
C MET A 19 -4.88 2.25 2.45
N ILE A 20 -3.82 1.45 2.40
CA ILE A 20 -3.84 0.03 2.71
C ILE A 20 -3.00 -0.18 3.96
N THR A 21 -3.70 -0.44 5.06
CA THR A 21 -3.12 -0.69 6.39
C THR A 21 -3.13 -2.17 6.76
N ASP A 22 -3.91 -2.99 6.05
CA ASP A 22 -4.03 -4.43 6.29
C ASP A 22 -2.74 -5.16 5.91
N ALA A 23 -2.10 -5.80 6.90
CA ALA A 23 -0.79 -6.43 6.72
C ALA A 23 -0.78 -7.57 5.69
N ALA A 24 -1.86 -8.36 5.59
CA ALA A 24 -1.95 -9.45 4.62
C ALA A 24 -2.08 -8.90 3.20
N THR A 25 -2.87 -7.84 3.03
CA THR A 25 -3.05 -7.14 1.76
C THR A 25 -1.76 -6.44 1.33
N VAL A 26 -1.07 -5.80 2.27
CA VAL A 26 0.24 -5.17 2.06
C VAL A 26 1.26 -6.20 1.54
N GLN A 27 1.39 -7.35 2.21
CA GLN A 27 2.31 -8.40 1.77
C GLN A 27 1.95 -8.95 0.38
N LYS A 28 0.65 -9.16 0.10
CA LYS A 28 0.18 -9.62 -1.20
C LYS A 28 0.50 -8.63 -2.32
N ILE A 29 0.36 -7.34 -2.09
CA ILE A 29 0.64 -6.29 -3.08
C ILE A 29 2.15 -6.14 -3.29
N LEU A 30 2.93 -6.14 -2.22
CA LEU A 30 4.38 -6.00 -2.28
C LEU A 30 5.06 -7.23 -2.88
N GLY A 31 4.49 -8.43 -2.71
CA GLY A 31 4.97 -9.66 -3.32
C GLY A 31 4.46 -9.88 -4.76
N GLY A 32 3.65 -8.97 -5.30
CA GLY A 32 3.05 -9.09 -6.62
C GLY A 32 3.52 -8.02 -7.61
N ALA A 33 2.96 -8.05 -8.82
CA ALA A 33 3.25 -7.09 -9.88
C ALA A 33 2.82 -5.65 -9.55
N ASN A 34 1.97 -5.45 -8.54
CA ASN A 34 1.42 -4.15 -8.16
C ASN A 34 2.29 -3.39 -7.15
N ALA A 35 3.45 -3.92 -6.75
CA ALA A 35 4.36 -3.25 -5.83
C ALA A 35 4.81 -1.86 -6.34
N GLY A 36 4.93 -1.68 -7.65
CA GLY A 36 5.28 -0.40 -8.27
C GLY A 36 4.11 0.61 -8.38
N SER A 37 2.89 0.19 -8.02
CA SER A 37 1.68 1.02 -8.05
C SER A 37 1.35 1.63 -6.69
N VAL A 38 2.14 1.32 -5.65
CA VAL A 38 1.95 1.76 -4.27
C VAL A 38 3.24 2.36 -3.71
N VAL A 39 3.12 3.22 -2.71
CA VAL A 39 4.24 3.75 -1.92
C VAL A 39 4.11 3.35 -0.46
N ARG A 40 5.23 3.04 0.18
CA ARG A 40 5.29 2.78 1.61
C ARG A 40 5.41 4.11 2.34
N VAL A 41 4.44 4.40 3.19
CA VAL A 41 4.43 5.58 4.05
C VAL A 41 4.62 5.09 5.48
N MET A 42 5.72 5.51 6.11
CA MET A 42 5.90 5.27 7.53
C MET A 42 4.90 6.12 8.30
N ALA A 43 4.09 5.50 9.15
CA ALA A 43 3.30 6.25 10.11
C ALA A 43 4.31 6.86 11.09
N LYS A 44 4.48 8.19 11.03
CA LYS A 44 5.32 8.90 11.98
C LYS A 44 4.74 8.66 13.36
N GLY A 45 5.43 7.85 14.15
CA GLY A 45 5.08 7.61 15.55
C GLY A 45 5.03 8.97 16.25
N ASN A 46 3.89 9.24 16.87
CA ASN A 46 3.72 10.35 17.79
C ASN A 46 3.89 9.83 19.20
#